data_AF-A0A8H5UIV0-F1
#
_entry.id   AF-A0A8H5UIV0-F1
#
_cell.length_a   1.000
_cell.length_b   1.000
_cell.length_c   1.000
_cell.angle_alpha   90.00
_cell.angle_beta   90.00
_cell.angle_gamma   90.00
#
_symmetry.space_group_name_H-M   'P 1'
#
loop_
_entity.id
_entity.type
_entity.pdbx_description
1 polymer ?
#
loop_
_entity_poly.entity_id
_entity_poly.type
_entity_poly.pdbx_seq_one_letter_code
_entity_poly.pdbx_strand_id
1 'polypeptide(L)'
;MAGTMPLRPTYVGFVRDTTDALLIFEACLSGTLSHVPRRPHDRERQDLIKSGNIFVYEEHASGIKRWTDSISWSPSRILGNYLLYRELEKPFPPGEKKRARGRNGKSTTQSGGISKARQRNTVPFPQGLEHGNEYPSVPSDDERHLVGSLVDSYDFKEQGLVKKTISITYQGVPHHLVSYYNVEDVKAGLLSGPSDDPRLRGVVPRTELMNGQNFRAPVEEAMGGSYMPSMVASIGYPTLQHQSQMHQSQMHQPQ
;
A
#
# COMPACT_ATOMS: atom_id res chain seq x y z
N MET A 1 14.76 -2.80 39.79
CA MET A 1 14.49 -2.02 38.55
C MET A 1 13.35 -2.72 37.84
N ALA A 2 12.19 -2.08 37.69
CA ALA A 2 11.10 -2.66 36.92
C ALA A 2 11.54 -2.71 35.44
N GLY A 3 11.75 -3.92 34.92
CA GLY A 3 12.07 -4.10 33.51
C GLY A 3 10.94 -3.52 32.66
N THR A 4 11.26 -2.57 31.79
CA THR A 4 10.29 -2.02 30.83
C THR A 4 9.71 -3.17 30.01
N MET A 5 8.39 -3.35 30.01
CA MET A 5 7.78 -4.43 29.21
C MET A 5 8.21 -4.33 27.74
N PRO A 6 8.46 -5.48 27.08
CA PRO A 6 8.86 -5.51 25.68
C PRO A 6 7.76 -4.89 24.81
N LEU A 7 8.16 -4.07 23.85
CA LEU A 7 7.22 -3.44 22.94
C LEU A 7 6.61 -4.51 22.02
N ARG A 8 5.32 -4.38 21.71
CA ARG A 8 4.60 -5.28 20.80
C ARG A 8 3.95 -4.48 19.66
N PRO A 9 3.75 -5.09 18.48
CA PRO A 9 2.93 -4.45 17.46
C PRO A 9 1.51 -4.26 17.96
N THR A 10 0.89 -3.15 17.57
CA THR A 10 -0.53 -2.86 17.82
C THR A 10 -1.41 -3.86 17.09
N TYR A 11 -1.02 -4.23 15.87
CA TYR A 11 -1.72 -5.20 15.03
C TYR A 11 -0.72 -5.94 14.13
N VAL A 12 -1.06 -7.14 13.68
CA VAL A 12 -0.26 -7.93 12.72
C VAL A 12 -1.14 -8.29 11.53
N GLY A 13 -0.79 -7.81 10.34
CA GLY A 13 -1.52 -8.03 9.09
C GLY A 13 -1.18 -6.97 8.04
N PHE A 14 -2.09 -6.69 7.11
CA PHE A 14 -1.86 -5.73 6.03
C PHE A 14 -2.96 -4.68 5.95
N VAL A 15 -2.58 -3.39 5.89
CA VAL A 15 -3.53 -2.28 5.74
C VAL A 15 -3.72 -1.99 4.24
N ARG A 16 -4.83 -2.45 3.67
CA ARG A 16 -5.13 -2.29 2.24
C ARG A 16 -5.46 -0.83 1.93
N ASP A 17 -6.44 -0.30 2.62
CA ASP A 17 -7.06 1.00 2.35
C ASP A 17 -7.28 1.81 3.63
N THR A 18 -7.85 3.01 3.44
CA THR A 18 -8.14 3.92 4.57
C THR A 18 -9.14 3.30 5.54
N THR A 19 -10.11 2.51 5.08
CA THR A 19 -11.06 1.80 5.94
C THR A 19 -10.36 0.86 6.92
N ASP A 20 -9.43 0.03 6.44
CA ASP A 20 -8.62 -0.85 7.29
C ASP A 20 -7.83 -0.05 8.35
N ALA A 21 -7.27 1.11 7.99
CA ALA A 21 -6.56 1.96 8.95
C ALA A 21 -7.50 2.56 10.00
N LEU A 22 -8.68 3.03 9.59
CA LEU A 22 -9.68 3.60 10.49
C LEU A 22 -10.21 2.56 11.49
N LEU A 23 -10.35 1.30 11.08
CA LEU A 23 -10.69 0.20 11.98
C LEU A 23 -9.63 0.02 13.08
N ILE A 24 -8.34 0.05 12.72
CA ILE A 24 -7.26 -0.07 13.71
C ILE A 24 -7.26 1.14 14.65
N PHE A 25 -7.41 2.37 14.13
CA PHE A 25 -7.48 3.57 14.97
C PHE A 25 -8.66 3.50 15.94
N GLU A 26 -9.86 3.17 15.46
CA GLU A 26 -11.04 3.02 16.31
C GLU A 26 -10.82 1.95 17.39
N ALA A 27 -10.28 0.79 17.01
CA ALA A 27 -9.97 -0.28 17.95
C ALA A 27 -8.95 0.14 19.02
N CYS A 28 -8.02 1.03 18.68
CA CYS A 28 -7.11 1.63 19.66
C CYS A 28 -7.82 2.63 20.60
N LEU A 29 -8.72 3.45 20.07
CA LEU A 29 -9.48 4.43 20.85
C LEU A 29 -10.54 3.77 21.76
N SER A 30 -11.08 2.60 21.37
CA SER A 30 -12.00 1.80 22.17
C SER A 30 -11.30 0.90 23.19
N GLY A 31 -9.96 0.81 23.15
CA GLY A 31 -9.15 -0.04 24.03
C GLY A 31 -9.11 -1.51 23.63
N THR A 32 -9.68 -1.90 22.48
CA THR A 32 -9.57 -3.27 21.93
C THR A 32 -8.13 -3.58 21.50
N LEU A 33 -7.45 -2.59 20.91
CA LEU A 33 -6.01 -2.62 20.59
C LEU A 33 -5.28 -1.56 21.43
N SER A 34 -3.98 -1.72 21.61
CA SER A 34 -3.18 -0.79 22.41
C SER A 34 -2.28 0.08 21.54
N HIS A 35 -2.28 1.37 21.83
CA HIS A 35 -1.25 2.29 21.33
C HIS A 35 0.12 1.86 21.84
N VAL A 36 1.16 2.07 21.04
CA VAL A 36 2.53 1.91 21.53
C VAL A 36 2.92 3.13 22.39
N PRO A 37 3.40 2.91 23.62
CA PRO A 37 3.67 4.01 24.55
C PRO A 37 5.05 4.65 24.35
N ARG A 38 5.91 4.05 23.52
CA ARG A 38 7.30 4.48 23.32
C ARG A 38 7.85 3.97 21.99
N ARG A 39 9.04 4.45 21.65
CA ARG A 39 9.82 3.94 20.50
C ARG A 39 10.37 2.54 20.79
N PRO A 40 10.57 1.72 19.75
CA PRO A 40 11.38 0.51 19.85
C PRO A 40 12.81 0.85 20.28
N HIS A 41 13.32 0.14 21.27
CA HIS A 41 14.75 0.16 21.58
C HIS A 41 15.52 -0.59 20.49
N ASP A 42 16.82 -0.26 20.31
CA ASP A 42 17.66 -0.85 19.26
C ASP A 42 17.62 -2.39 19.29
N ARG A 43 17.65 -2.98 20.49
CA ARG A 43 17.58 -4.45 20.68
C ARG A 43 16.26 -5.09 20.27
N GLU A 44 15.16 -4.34 20.28
CA GLU A 44 13.82 -4.84 19.93
C GLU A 44 13.52 -4.67 18.43
N ARG A 45 14.28 -3.82 17.72
CA ARG A 45 13.96 -3.46 16.33
C ARG A 45 13.99 -4.63 15.37
N GLN A 46 14.92 -5.56 15.54
CA GLN A 46 15.04 -6.72 14.67
C GLN A 46 13.76 -7.57 14.66
N ASP A 47 13.07 -7.67 15.80
CA ASP A 47 11.85 -8.45 15.92
C ASP A 47 10.58 -7.64 15.58
N LEU A 48 10.66 -6.31 15.67
CA LEU A 48 9.53 -5.40 15.51
C LEU A 48 9.42 -4.80 14.10
N ILE A 49 10.53 -4.50 13.44
CA ILE A 49 10.53 -3.87 12.12
C ILE A 49 10.57 -4.97 11.06
N LYS A 50 9.44 -5.69 10.95
CA LYS A 50 9.26 -6.83 10.05
C LYS A 50 7.90 -6.77 9.35
N SER A 51 7.79 -7.52 8.26
CA SER A 51 6.54 -7.64 7.51
C SER A 51 5.36 -8.05 8.38
N GLY A 52 4.21 -7.42 8.14
CA GLY A 52 2.97 -7.60 8.88
C GLY A 52 2.83 -6.73 10.12
N ASN A 53 3.91 -6.27 10.74
CA ASN A 53 3.81 -5.50 11.98
C ASN A 53 3.27 -4.09 11.73
N ILE A 54 2.25 -3.72 12.51
CA ILE A 54 1.59 -2.40 12.47
C ILE A 54 1.61 -1.79 13.87
N PHE A 55 1.97 -0.51 13.93
CA PHE A 55 2.10 0.25 15.17
C PHE A 55 1.24 1.49 15.10
N VAL A 56 0.49 1.76 16.17
CA VAL A 56 -0.25 3.01 16.34
C VAL A 56 0.25 3.74 17.57
N TYR A 57 0.63 5.01 17.43
CA TYR A 57 1.04 5.84 18.56
C TYR A 57 0.29 7.17 18.57
N GLU A 58 0.12 7.69 19.77
CA GLU A 58 -0.52 8.97 20.07
C GLU A 58 0.58 9.95 20.55
N GLU A 59 0.67 11.13 19.93
CA GLU A 59 1.86 11.99 20.04
C GLU A 59 2.13 12.49 21.47
N HIS A 60 1.10 12.88 22.23
CA HIS A 60 1.25 13.43 23.58
C HIS A 60 1.59 12.34 24.60
N ALA A 61 0.83 11.24 24.65
CA ALA A 61 1.10 10.19 25.64
C ALA A 61 2.40 9.44 25.38
N SER A 62 2.77 9.20 24.11
CA SER A 62 3.98 8.47 23.78
C SER A 62 5.22 9.36 23.65
N GLY A 63 5.03 10.68 23.47
CA GLY A 63 6.10 11.63 23.15
C GLY A 63 6.73 11.41 21.77
N ILE A 64 6.12 10.61 20.88
CA ILE A 64 6.67 10.28 19.57
C ILE A 64 6.09 11.23 18.53
N LYS A 65 6.93 12.13 18.01
CA LYS A 65 6.55 13.03 16.90
C LYS A 65 6.82 12.48 15.50
N ARG A 66 7.76 11.55 15.40
CA ARG A 66 8.21 10.93 14.13
C ARG A 66 8.70 9.54 14.42
N TRP A 67 8.20 8.52 13.74
CA TRP A 67 8.69 7.16 13.92
C TRP A 67 10.14 6.99 13.44
N THR A 68 10.95 6.22 14.20
CA THR A 68 12.36 5.94 13.88
C THR A 68 12.64 4.45 14.06
N ASP A 69 13.14 3.81 13.00
CA ASP A 69 13.29 2.35 12.88
C ASP A 69 14.70 1.92 12.43
N SER A 70 15.64 2.87 12.28
CA SER A 70 17.01 2.66 11.78
C SER A 70 17.14 2.06 10.37
N ILE A 71 16.05 1.94 9.61
CA ILE A 71 16.12 1.50 8.21
C ILE A 71 16.40 2.70 7.30
N SER A 72 17.21 2.47 6.25
CA SER A 72 17.43 3.44 5.18
C SER A 72 16.25 3.44 4.23
N TRP A 73 15.46 4.50 4.24
CA TRP A 73 14.24 4.62 3.44
C TRP A 73 14.41 5.53 2.22
N SER A 74 13.74 5.19 1.13
CA SER A 74 13.53 6.09 0.00
C SER A 74 12.82 7.39 0.42
N PRO A 75 12.87 8.47 -0.38
CA PRO A 75 11.91 9.57 -0.26
C PRO A 75 10.48 9.06 -0.33
N SER A 76 9.56 9.75 0.35
CA SER A 76 8.16 9.34 0.36
C SER A 76 7.51 9.48 -1.02
N ARG A 77 6.52 8.61 -1.28
CA ARG A 77 5.54 8.76 -2.36
C ARG A 77 4.14 8.69 -1.79
N ILE A 78 3.23 9.47 -2.39
CA ILE A 78 1.82 9.46 -2.02
C ILE A 78 1.14 8.32 -2.77
N LEU A 79 0.34 7.53 -2.06
CA LEU A 79 -0.62 6.59 -2.64
C LEU A 79 -1.92 6.70 -1.85
N GLY A 80 -2.95 7.26 -2.47
CA GLY A 80 -4.19 7.64 -1.77
C GLY A 80 -3.88 8.55 -0.58
N ASN A 81 -4.28 8.10 0.62
CA ASN A 81 -4.08 8.80 1.89
C ASN A 81 -2.76 8.47 2.59
N TYR A 82 -1.89 7.68 1.97
CA TYR A 82 -0.68 7.16 2.59
C TYR A 82 0.59 7.84 2.06
N LEU A 83 1.60 7.85 2.92
CA LEU A 83 3.00 8.00 2.52
C LEU A 83 3.67 6.62 2.51
N LEU A 84 4.27 6.27 1.38
CA LEU A 84 5.02 5.04 1.18
C LEU A 84 6.51 5.29 1.12
N TYR A 85 7.26 4.33 1.64
CA TYR A 85 8.71 4.27 1.66
C TYR A 85 9.14 2.84 1.34
N ARG A 86 10.22 2.69 0.58
CA ARG A 86 10.84 1.38 0.31
C ARG A 86 12.26 1.36 0.84
N GLU A 87 12.65 0.22 1.42
CA GLU A 87 13.99 0.01 1.98
C GLU A 87 15.06 0.12 0.88
N LEU A 88 16.13 0.81 1.21
CA LEU A 88 17.30 0.98 0.35
C LEU A 88 18.41 0.05 0.79
N GLU A 89 19.21 -0.42 -0.17
CA GLU A 89 20.40 -1.23 0.09
C GLU A 89 21.43 -0.47 0.95
N LYS A 90 21.56 0.84 0.68
CA LYS A 90 22.49 1.74 1.36
C LYS A 90 21.83 3.08 1.67
N PRO A 91 22.22 3.74 2.78
CA PRO A 91 21.82 5.11 3.02
C PRO A 91 22.36 6.03 1.90
N PHE A 92 21.70 7.16 1.68
CA PHE A 92 22.20 8.18 0.76
C PHE A 92 23.58 8.69 1.23
N PRO A 93 24.56 8.85 0.32
CA PRO A 93 25.85 9.42 0.66
C PRO A 93 25.70 10.82 1.29
N PRO A 94 26.55 11.18 2.27
CA PRO A 94 26.53 12.52 2.85
C PRO A 94 26.69 13.60 1.77
N GLY A 95 25.72 14.51 1.66
CA GLY A 95 25.78 15.67 0.75
C GLY A 95 25.08 15.50 -0.61
N GLU A 96 24.62 14.30 -0.99
CA GLU A 96 23.86 14.13 -2.23
C GLU A 96 22.38 14.48 -2.06
N LYS A 97 21.85 15.28 -2.98
CA LYS A 97 20.41 15.58 -3.04
C LYS A 97 19.67 14.30 -3.41
N LYS A 98 18.65 13.92 -2.63
CA LYS A 98 17.75 12.78 -2.87
C LYS A 98 16.98 12.95 -4.19
N ARG A 99 17.62 12.65 -5.31
CA ARG A 99 17.04 12.70 -6.65
C ARG A 99 16.89 11.28 -7.17
N ALA A 100 15.74 10.98 -7.74
CA ALA A 100 15.53 9.74 -8.48
C ALA A 100 16.59 9.63 -9.58
N ARG A 101 17.11 8.43 -9.83
CA ARG A 101 17.91 8.18 -11.03
C ARG A 101 17.03 8.54 -12.23
N GLY A 102 17.48 9.50 -13.03
CA GLY A 102 16.82 9.77 -14.30
C GLY A 102 16.86 8.49 -15.13
N ARG A 103 15.73 8.11 -15.74
CA ARG A 103 15.77 7.18 -16.87
C ARG A 103 16.68 7.81 -17.91
N ASN A 104 17.93 7.35 -17.98
CA ASN A 104 18.87 7.75 -19.02
C ASN A 104 18.36 7.19 -20.36
N GLY A 105 17.35 7.84 -20.93
CA GLY A 105 17.10 7.80 -22.35
C GLY A 105 18.25 8.55 -23.02
N LYS A 106 19.07 7.82 -23.77
CA LYS A 106 19.96 8.39 -24.78
C LYS A 106 19.16 9.38 -25.65
N SER A 107 19.41 10.67 -25.47
CA SER A 107 19.06 11.70 -26.45
C SER A 107 20.26 12.60 -26.63
N THR A 108 21.27 12.09 -27.33
CA THR A 108 22.28 12.93 -27.98
C THR A 108 21.69 13.42 -29.29
N THR A 109 20.87 14.48 -29.26
CA THR A 109 20.55 15.24 -30.48
C THR A 109 21.53 16.40 -30.56
N GLN A 110 22.69 16.15 -31.15
CA GLN A 110 23.47 17.22 -31.77
C GLN A 110 22.73 17.70 -33.01
N SER A 111 22.69 19.02 -33.13
CA SER A 111 22.14 19.83 -34.20
C SER A 111 22.76 19.56 -35.57
N GLY A 112 21.91 19.54 -36.61
CA GLY A 112 22.19 20.17 -37.91
C GLY A 112 22.76 19.27 -39.01
N GLY A 113 21.92 18.93 -40.00
CA GLY A 113 22.40 18.38 -41.28
C GLY A 113 21.27 17.85 -42.18
N ILE A 114 20.83 18.67 -43.13
CA ILE A 114 19.86 18.34 -44.19
C ILE A 114 20.53 17.41 -45.23
N SER A 115 19.96 16.25 -45.56
CA SER A 115 19.74 15.80 -46.95
C SER A 115 19.04 14.44 -47.13
N LYS A 116 18.01 14.50 -47.98
CA LYS A 116 17.50 13.54 -48.99
C LYS A 116 17.00 12.14 -48.61
N ALA A 117 15.80 11.89 -49.15
CA ALA A 117 15.06 10.64 -49.21
C ALA A 117 15.78 9.52 -49.98
N ARG A 118 15.53 8.26 -49.56
CA ARG A 118 15.55 7.10 -50.45
C ARG A 118 14.64 5.97 -49.93
N GLN A 119 13.88 5.40 -50.86
CA GLN A 119 12.92 4.30 -50.71
C GLN A 119 13.61 2.91 -50.60
N ARG A 120 12.83 1.94 -50.08
CA ARG A 120 12.93 0.46 -50.20
C ARG A 120 14.07 -0.20 -49.40
N ASN A 121 13.93 -1.38 -48.79
CA ASN A 121 13.10 -2.56 -49.08
C ASN A 121 12.86 -3.39 -47.80
N THR A 122 11.79 -4.18 -47.83
CA THR A 122 11.43 -5.26 -46.90
C THR A 122 12.27 -6.53 -47.08
N VAL A 123 12.31 -7.35 -46.00
CA VAL A 123 12.70 -8.77 -45.78
C VAL A 123 14.18 -9.11 -45.44
N PRO A 124 14.47 -10.23 -44.75
CA PRO A 124 13.85 -10.81 -43.55
C PRO A 124 14.87 -11.13 -42.42
N PHE A 125 14.36 -11.49 -41.25
CA PHE A 125 15.10 -12.02 -40.08
C PHE A 125 16.21 -13.05 -40.41
N PRO A 126 17.32 -13.03 -39.67
CA PRO A 126 17.97 -14.25 -39.20
C PRO A 126 17.73 -14.43 -37.71
N GLN A 127 17.21 -15.61 -37.42
CA GLN A 127 17.02 -16.20 -36.11
C GLN A 127 18.39 -16.64 -35.56
N GLY A 128 18.67 -16.30 -34.30
CA GLY A 128 19.82 -16.83 -33.56
C GLY A 128 20.71 -15.74 -32.95
N LEU A 129 20.56 -15.54 -31.63
CA LEU A 129 21.61 -15.75 -30.64
C LEU A 129 21.03 -15.41 -29.27
N GLU A 130 20.86 -16.46 -28.48
CA GLU A 130 20.54 -16.45 -27.08
C GLU A 130 21.62 -15.66 -26.33
N HIS A 131 21.29 -14.46 -25.86
CA HIS A 131 21.98 -13.81 -24.76
C HIS A 131 20.89 -13.27 -23.86
N GLY A 132 20.69 -13.94 -22.72
CA GLY A 132 19.79 -13.53 -21.65
C GLY A 132 20.22 -12.19 -21.10
N ASN A 133 19.78 -11.12 -21.75
CA ASN A 133 19.66 -9.83 -21.09
C ASN A 133 18.44 -9.97 -20.18
N GLU A 134 18.71 -10.19 -18.90
CA GLU A 134 17.80 -9.87 -17.80
C GLU A 134 17.41 -8.39 -17.95
N TYR A 135 16.36 -8.14 -18.73
CA TYR A 135 15.68 -6.86 -18.69
C TYR A 135 15.13 -6.73 -17.28
N PRO A 136 15.44 -5.66 -16.52
CA PRO A 136 14.80 -5.42 -15.24
C PRO A 136 13.29 -5.46 -15.50
N SER A 137 12.63 -6.49 -14.95
CA SER A 137 11.23 -6.80 -15.26
C SER A 137 10.39 -5.56 -15.01
N VAL A 138 9.62 -5.12 -16.01
CA VAL A 138 8.66 -4.04 -15.82
C VAL A 138 7.76 -4.46 -14.65
N PRO A 139 7.68 -3.67 -13.56
CA PRO A 139 6.88 -4.03 -12.40
C PRO A 139 5.43 -4.25 -12.82
N SER A 140 4.84 -5.36 -12.36
CA SER A 140 3.41 -5.65 -12.56
C SER A 140 2.55 -4.51 -12.00
N ASP A 141 1.37 -4.31 -12.56
CA ASP A 141 0.41 -3.34 -12.01
C ASP A 141 0.05 -3.65 -10.55
N ASP A 142 0.07 -4.92 -10.15
CA ASP A 142 -0.10 -5.34 -8.75
C ASP A 142 0.99 -4.79 -7.82
N GLU A 143 2.23 -4.76 -8.29
CA GLU A 143 3.34 -4.22 -7.50
C GLU A 143 3.20 -2.70 -7.36
N ARG A 144 2.75 -2.01 -8.41
CA ARG A 144 2.48 -0.56 -8.38
C ARG A 144 1.40 -0.20 -7.36
N HIS A 145 0.41 -1.05 -7.15
CA HIS A 145 -0.58 -0.84 -6.08
C HIS A 145 0.03 -0.98 -4.67
N LEU A 146 1.13 -1.72 -4.52
CA LEU A 146 1.79 -1.95 -3.24
C LEU A 146 2.92 -0.97 -2.95
N VAL A 147 3.61 -0.44 -3.96
CA VAL A 147 4.74 0.50 -3.74
C VAL A 147 4.52 1.89 -4.37
N GLY A 148 3.38 2.10 -5.03
CA GLY A 148 3.10 3.33 -5.79
C GLY A 148 4.10 3.52 -6.93
N SER A 149 4.61 4.74 -7.06
CA SER A 149 5.64 5.08 -8.06
C SER A 149 7.08 4.69 -7.68
N LEU A 150 7.30 3.97 -6.57
CA LEU A 150 8.63 3.55 -6.07
C LEU A 150 9.12 2.25 -6.71
N VAL A 151 9.15 2.20 -8.03
CA VAL A 151 9.44 0.96 -8.76
C VAL A 151 10.91 0.81 -9.20
N ASP A 152 11.53 1.82 -9.79
CA ASP A 152 12.86 1.71 -10.42
C ASP A 152 13.79 2.92 -10.15
N SER A 153 13.35 3.85 -9.31
CA SER A 153 13.98 5.18 -9.19
C SER A 153 15.19 5.25 -8.25
N TYR A 154 15.44 4.21 -7.45
CA TYR A 154 16.49 4.17 -6.43
C TYR A 154 17.11 2.77 -6.32
N ASP A 155 18.26 2.67 -5.64
CA ASP A 155 18.89 1.41 -5.27
C ASP A 155 18.14 0.76 -4.10
N PHE A 156 16.96 0.22 -4.42
CA PHE A 156 16.15 -0.52 -3.46
C PHE A 156 16.83 -1.84 -3.10
N LYS A 157 16.70 -2.22 -1.83
CA LYS A 157 17.12 -3.55 -1.38
C LYS A 157 16.24 -4.62 -2.03
N GLU A 158 16.85 -5.70 -2.48
CA GLU A 158 16.13 -6.86 -2.99
C GLU A 158 15.27 -7.48 -1.87
N GLN A 159 14.00 -7.76 -2.16
CA GLN A 159 13.00 -8.15 -1.16
C GLN A 159 12.93 -7.19 0.05
N GLY A 160 13.28 -5.92 -0.16
CA GLY A 160 13.29 -4.91 0.87
C GLY A 160 11.90 -4.59 1.42
N LEU A 161 11.87 -4.17 2.67
CA LEU A 161 10.64 -3.84 3.38
C LEU A 161 9.97 -2.60 2.76
N VAL A 162 8.65 -2.57 2.81
CA VAL A 162 7.84 -1.38 2.52
C VAL A 162 7.29 -0.85 3.84
N LYS A 163 7.40 0.47 4.03
CA LYS A 163 6.73 1.18 5.12
C LYS A 163 5.62 2.06 4.55
N LYS A 164 4.42 1.91 5.10
CA LYS A 164 3.22 2.67 4.76
C LYS A 164 2.71 3.39 5.99
N THR A 165 2.51 4.70 5.89
CA THR A 165 2.09 5.54 7.03
C THR A 165 0.88 6.39 6.70
N ILE A 166 0.00 6.56 7.69
CA ILE A 166 -1.14 7.48 7.66
C ILE A 166 -1.27 8.13 9.05
N SER A 167 -1.80 9.34 9.09
CA SER A 167 -2.03 10.07 10.34
C SER A 167 -3.46 10.58 10.38
N ILE A 168 -4.01 10.66 11.58
CA ILE A 168 -5.29 11.29 11.87
C ILE A 168 -5.12 12.25 13.04
N THR A 169 -6.13 13.09 13.27
CA THR A 169 -6.25 13.90 14.48
C THR A 169 -7.56 13.56 15.18
N TYR A 170 -7.49 13.26 16.47
CA TYR A 170 -8.63 12.97 17.32
C TYR A 170 -8.53 13.81 18.60
N GLN A 171 -9.60 14.54 18.94
CA GLN A 171 -9.62 15.47 20.08
C GLN A 171 -8.42 16.46 20.13
N GLY A 172 -7.98 16.93 18.95
CA GLY A 172 -6.84 17.85 18.82
C GLY A 172 -5.47 17.17 18.97
N VAL A 173 -5.42 15.85 19.12
CA VAL A 173 -4.20 15.07 19.29
C VAL A 173 -3.88 14.29 18.01
N PRO A 174 -2.64 14.36 17.50
CA PRO A 174 -2.21 13.51 16.38
C PRO A 174 -2.04 12.05 16.79
N HIS A 175 -2.64 11.15 16.00
CA HIS A 175 -2.37 9.71 16.06
C HIS A 175 -1.77 9.27 14.72
N HIS A 176 -0.84 8.34 14.80
CA HIS A 176 -0.05 7.89 13.66
C HIS A 176 -0.08 6.37 13.58
N LEU A 177 -0.31 5.86 12.37
CA LEU A 177 -0.17 4.45 12.05
C LEU A 177 1.07 4.25 11.16
N VAL A 178 1.88 3.27 11.52
CA VAL A 178 3.04 2.82 10.76
C VAL A 178 2.90 1.33 10.49
N SER A 179 2.81 0.95 9.22
CA SER A 179 2.67 -0.43 8.75
C SER A 179 3.92 -0.85 7.98
N TYR A 180 4.39 -2.07 8.23
CA TYR A 180 5.48 -2.71 7.52
C TYR A 180 4.99 -3.94 6.78
N TYR A 181 5.42 -4.14 5.53
CA TYR A 181 5.14 -5.36 4.78
C TYR A 181 6.19 -5.60 3.70
N ASN A 182 6.40 -6.87 3.36
CA ASN A 182 7.05 -7.25 2.12
C ASN A 182 5.99 -7.39 1.03
N VAL A 183 6.34 -6.98 -0.19
CA VAL A 183 5.44 -7.11 -1.35
C VAL A 183 5.06 -8.57 -1.59
N GLU A 184 6.01 -9.49 -1.41
CA GLU A 184 5.80 -10.93 -1.61
C GLU A 184 4.80 -11.53 -0.63
N ASP A 185 4.88 -11.17 0.65
CA ASP A 185 3.95 -11.68 1.68
C ASP A 185 2.51 -11.25 1.40
N VAL A 186 2.32 -10.03 0.88
CA VAL A 186 1.01 -9.52 0.48
C VAL A 186 0.50 -10.26 -0.76
N LYS A 187 1.35 -10.43 -1.78
CA LYS A 187 1.00 -11.15 -3.02
C LYS A 187 0.69 -12.62 -2.78
N ALA A 188 1.38 -13.24 -1.83
CA ALA A 188 1.14 -14.61 -1.41
C ALA A 188 -0.10 -14.77 -0.50
N GLY A 189 -0.77 -13.68 -0.13
CA GLY A 189 -1.95 -13.71 0.73
C GLY A 189 -1.67 -14.11 2.18
N LEU A 190 -0.43 -13.96 2.64
CA LEU A 190 -0.01 -14.37 3.99
C LEU A 190 -0.43 -13.38 5.08
N LEU A 191 -0.82 -12.16 4.70
CA LEU A 191 -1.19 -11.08 5.61
C LEU A 191 -2.67 -10.73 5.45
N SER A 192 -3.47 -10.99 6.49
CA SER A 192 -4.89 -10.64 6.50
C SER A 192 -5.14 -9.14 6.78
N GLY A 193 -6.20 -8.60 6.21
CA GLY A 193 -6.62 -7.22 6.43
C GLY A 193 -7.45 -7.06 7.72
N PRO A 194 -7.40 -5.89 8.39
CA PRO A 194 -8.25 -5.57 9.54
C PRO A 194 -9.75 -5.80 9.31
N SER A 195 -10.27 -5.48 8.12
CA SER A 195 -11.69 -5.72 7.80
C SER A 195 -12.08 -7.20 7.76
N ASP A 196 -11.11 -8.10 7.58
CA ASP A 196 -11.32 -9.54 7.56
C ASP A 196 -11.10 -10.19 8.95
N ASP A 197 -10.59 -9.43 9.93
CA ASP A 197 -10.29 -9.96 11.27
C ASP A 197 -11.57 -10.11 12.11
N PRO A 198 -11.90 -11.32 12.59
CA PRO A 198 -13.06 -11.55 13.45
C PRO A 198 -13.08 -10.70 14.72
N ARG A 199 -11.91 -10.32 15.25
CA ARG A 199 -11.79 -9.47 16.45
C ARG A 199 -12.23 -8.03 16.21
N LEU A 200 -12.25 -7.59 14.95
CA LEU A 200 -12.59 -6.22 14.55
C LEU A 200 -13.96 -6.11 13.88
N ARG A 201 -14.69 -7.22 13.66
CA ARG A 201 -15.98 -7.24 12.94
C ARG A 201 -17.05 -6.29 13.49
N GLY A 202 -17.04 -6.03 14.80
CA GLY A 202 -17.99 -5.10 15.44
C GLY A 202 -17.47 -3.67 15.60
N VAL A 203 -16.24 -3.40 15.15
CA VAL A 203 -15.63 -2.08 15.26
C VAL A 203 -16.16 -1.19 14.15
N VAL A 204 -16.83 -0.10 14.50
CA VAL A 204 -17.33 0.90 13.56
C VAL A 204 -16.59 2.20 13.81
N PRO A 205 -15.76 2.69 12.86
CA PRO A 205 -15.05 3.94 13.03
C PRO A 205 -16.02 5.09 13.31
N ARG A 206 -15.74 5.88 14.35
CA ARG A 206 -16.54 7.08 14.66
C ARG A 206 -16.47 8.10 13.53
N THR A 207 -17.53 8.87 13.35
CA THR A 207 -17.69 9.86 12.27
C THR A 207 -16.59 10.91 12.23
N GLU A 208 -16.03 11.29 13.38
CA GLU A 208 -14.90 12.22 13.49
C GLU A 208 -13.63 11.71 12.77
N LEU A 209 -13.44 10.39 12.73
CA LEU A 209 -12.33 9.77 12.01
C LEU A 209 -12.57 9.70 10.50
N MET A 210 -13.82 9.76 10.06
CA MET A 210 -14.19 9.70 8.64
C MET A 210 -14.20 11.10 8.02
N ASN A 211 -14.76 12.09 8.72
CA ASN A 211 -15.06 13.41 8.16
C ASN A 211 -14.17 14.54 8.72
N GLY A 212 -13.48 14.30 9.85
CA GLY A 212 -12.67 15.31 10.54
C GLY A 212 -11.20 15.37 10.11
N GLN A 213 -10.84 14.70 9.00
CA GLN A 213 -9.45 14.45 8.63
C GLN A 213 -9.08 15.18 7.34
N ASN A 214 -7.81 15.60 7.24
CA ASN A 214 -7.25 16.19 6.02
C ASN A 214 -6.77 15.09 5.05
N PHE A 215 -7.68 14.18 4.68
CA PHE A 215 -7.39 13.14 3.71
C PHE A 215 -7.23 13.73 2.31
N ARG A 216 -6.31 13.13 1.53
CA ARG A 216 -5.99 13.54 0.16
C ARG A 216 -6.93 12.93 -0.88
N ALA A 217 -7.54 11.81 -0.52
CA ALA A 217 -8.54 11.09 -1.31
C ALA A 217 -9.72 10.73 -0.40
N PRO A 218 -10.95 10.62 -0.94
CA PRO A 218 -12.10 10.20 -0.14
C PRO A 218 -11.86 8.82 0.48
N VAL A 219 -12.44 8.58 1.66
CA VAL A 219 -12.31 7.29 2.36
C VAL A 219 -12.86 6.14 1.52
N GLU A 220 -13.95 6.39 0.77
CA GLU A 220 -14.62 5.42 -0.11
C GLU A 220 -13.86 5.18 -1.44
N GLU A 221 -13.03 6.11 -1.89
CA GLU A 221 -12.42 6.11 -3.25
C GLU A 221 -10.95 5.66 -3.28
N ALA A 222 -10.39 5.19 -2.17
CA ALA A 222 -9.00 4.70 -2.13
C ALA A 222 -8.81 3.33 -2.85
N MET A 223 -9.86 2.77 -3.46
CA MET A 223 -9.79 1.68 -4.43
C MET A 223 -10.37 2.13 -5.78
N GLY A 224 -9.49 2.39 -6.75
CA GLY A 224 -9.87 2.97 -8.03
C GLY A 224 -8.88 2.74 -9.18
N GLY A 225 -8.34 1.53 -9.28
CA GLY A 225 -7.83 0.96 -10.53
C GLY A 225 -8.38 -0.46 -10.62
N SER A 226 -9.44 -0.64 -11.40
CA SER A 226 -10.17 -1.88 -11.63
C SER A 226 -9.27 -3.10 -11.85
N TYR A 227 -9.76 -4.28 -11.45
CA TYR A 227 -9.22 -5.65 -11.59
C TYR A 227 -8.40 -6.20 -10.42
N MET A 228 -9.10 -6.67 -9.39
CA MET A 228 -8.73 -7.94 -8.77
C MET A 228 -9.93 -8.88 -8.94
N PRO A 229 -9.84 -9.97 -9.71
CA PRO A 229 -10.85 -11.01 -9.67
C PRO A 229 -10.84 -11.62 -8.26
N SER A 230 -12.01 -11.72 -7.66
CA SER A 230 -12.27 -12.40 -6.39
C SER A 230 -11.50 -13.71 -6.30
N MET A 231 -10.43 -13.74 -5.50
CA MET A 231 -9.76 -14.96 -5.07
C MET A 231 -10.45 -15.46 -3.79
N VAL A 232 -11.73 -15.82 -3.89
CA VAL A 232 -12.42 -16.52 -2.81
C VAL A 232 -13.27 -17.66 -3.39
N ALA A 233 -12.72 -18.87 -3.21
CA ALA A 233 -13.32 -20.20 -3.21
C ALA A 233 -14.68 -20.39 -3.94
N SER A 234 -14.60 -21.11 -5.06
CA SER A 234 -15.68 -21.97 -5.56
C SER A 234 -16.04 -23.02 -4.51
N ILE A 235 -17.10 -22.77 -3.74
CA ILE A 235 -17.91 -23.83 -3.14
C ILE A 235 -19.33 -23.64 -3.68
N GLY A 236 -19.64 -24.44 -4.70
CA GLY A 236 -20.93 -24.43 -5.36
C GLY A 236 -22.02 -25.03 -4.48
N TYR A 237 -23.15 -24.33 -4.40
CA TYR A 237 -24.46 -24.93 -4.20
C TYR A 237 -25.46 -24.31 -5.19
N PRO A 238 -26.38 -25.10 -5.77
CA PRO A 238 -27.20 -24.68 -6.91
C PRO A 238 -28.36 -23.78 -6.47
N THR A 239 -28.58 -22.70 -7.22
CA THR A 239 -29.72 -21.80 -7.05
C THR A 239 -30.95 -22.36 -7.79
N LEU A 240 -32.03 -22.58 -7.06
CA LEU A 240 -33.38 -22.83 -7.60
C LEU A 240 -33.89 -21.56 -8.29
N GLN A 241 -34.18 -21.63 -9.59
CA GLN A 241 -34.88 -20.56 -10.32
C GLN A 241 -36.38 -20.60 -9.96
N HIS A 242 -36.89 -19.51 -9.39
CA HIS A 242 -38.32 -19.23 -9.34
C HIS A 242 -38.64 -18.12 -10.35
N GLN A 243 -39.41 -18.47 -11.36
CA GLN A 243 -39.85 -17.60 -12.45
C GLN A 243 -41.18 -16.92 -12.04
N SER A 244 -41.15 -15.61 -11.82
CA SER A 244 -42.37 -14.82 -11.59
C SER A 244 -42.92 -14.33 -12.93
N GLN A 245 -44.01 -14.93 -13.41
CA GLN A 245 -44.80 -14.40 -14.53
C GLN A 245 -45.65 -13.22 -14.05
N MET A 246 -45.54 -12.07 -14.72
CA MET A 246 -46.47 -10.95 -14.58
C MET A 246 -47.76 -11.24 -15.36
N HIS A 247 -48.91 -11.21 -14.69
CA HIS A 247 -50.22 -11.14 -15.34
C HIS A 247 -50.78 -9.72 -15.23
N GLN A 248 -51.14 -9.17 -16.39
CA GLN A 248 -51.72 -7.84 -16.57
C GLN A 248 -53.24 -8.00 -16.64
N SER A 249 -53.99 -7.33 -15.75
CA SER A 249 -55.46 -7.33 -15.77
C SER A 249 -55.97 -6.04 -16.41
N GLN A 250 -56.59 -6.13 -17.60
CA GLN A 250 -57.35 -5.03 -18.19
C GLN A 250 -58.79 -5.02 -17.64
N MET A 251 -59.22 -3.87 -17.13
CA MET A 251 -60.61 -3.57 -16.82
C MET A 251 -61.37 -3.21 -18.11
N HIS A 252 -62.56 -3.78 -18.30
CA HIS A 252 -63.57 -3.29 -19.23
C HIS A 252 -64.80 -2.82 -18.44
N GLN A 253 -65.24 -1.59 -18.70
CA GLN A 253 -66.54 -1.06 -18.30
C GLN A 253 -67.52 -1.14 -19.48
N PRO A 254 -68.84 -1.26 -19.24
CA PRO A 254 -69.82 -1.51 -20.29
C PRO A 254 -70.45 -0.22 -20.82
N GLN A 255 -70.75 -0.21 -22.12
CA GLN A 255 -72.04 0.21 -22.70
C GLN A 255 -72.31 -0.64 -23.94
#